data_AF-A0A1I8BDV3-F1
#
_entry.id   AF-A0A1I8BDV3-F1
#
_cell.length_a   1.000
_cell.length_b   1.000
_cell.length_c   1.000
_cell.angle_alpha   90.00
_cell.angle_beta   90.00
_cell.angle_gamma   90.00
#
_symmetry.space_group_name_H-M   'P 1'
#
loop_
_entity.id
_entity.type
_entity.pdbx_description
1 polymer ?
#
loop_
_entity_poly.entity_id
_entity_poly.type
_entity_poly.pdbx_seq_one_letter_code
_entity_poly.pdbx_strand_id
1 'polypeptide(L)' 'MSSFHSSFLFNNEKFTSEQGCVMRDICGADGELRQNCRYEGRPVPISLNVEKEYKDLCPQLFKG' A
#
# COMPACT_ATOMS: atom_id res chain seq x y z
N MET A 1 20.36 16.78 -5.71
CA MET A 1 19.04 16.12 -5.88
C MET A 1 19.31 14.62 -5.92
N SER A 2 19.13 13.91 -4.81
CA SER A 2 19.39 12.46 -4.75
C SER A 2 18.07 11.71 -4.87
N SER A 3 17.82 11.13 -6.05
CA SER A 3 16.71 10.21 -6.27
C SER A 3 17.07 8.86 -5.63
N PHE A 4 16.48 8.55 -4.48
CA PHE A 4 16.52 7.21 -3.91
C PHE A 4 15.58 6.30 -4.70
N HIS A 5 16.09 5.74 -5.79
CA HIS A 5 15.37 4.73 -6.56
C HIS A 5 15.56 3.36 -5.89
N SER A 6 14.78 3.10 -4.83
CA SER A 6 14.82 1.82 -4.13
C SER A 6 14.13 0.76 -4.98
N SER A 7 14.91 -0.05 -5.68
CA SER A 7 14.42 -1.19 -6.46
C SER A 7 14.60 -2.45 -5.61
N PHE A 8 13.52 -3.18 -5.34
CA PHE A 8 13.57 -4.44 -4.61
C PHE A 8 13.28 -5.60 -5.58
N LEU A 9 13.97 -6.73 -5.38
CA LEU A 9 13.83 -7.93 -6.20
C LEU A 9 13.05 -9.00 -5.43
N PHE A 10 11.87 -9.35 -5.92
CA PHE A 10 11.16 -10.57 -5.55
C PHE A 10 10.84 -11.34 -6.82
N ASN A 11 11.20 -12.63 -6.89
CA ASN A 11 10.84 -13.56 -7.96
C ASN A 11 11.14 -13.09 -9.41
N ASN A 12 12.36 -12.59 -9.67
CA ASN A 12 12.81 -12.15 -11.00
C ASN A 12 12.00 -11.01 -11.66
N GLU A 13 11.06 -10.39 -10.95
CA GLU A 13 10.36 -9.18 -11.40
C GLU A 13 10.92 -7.96 -10.68
N LYS A 14 11.50 -7.03 -11.45
CA LYS A 14 12.02 -5.76 -10.93
C LYS A 14 10.84 -4.84 -10.67
N PHE A 15 10.47 -4.69 -9.40
CA PHE A 15 9.36 -3.81 -9.01
C PHE A 15 9.90 -2.40 -8.75
N THR A 16 9.41 -1.41 -9.50
CA THR A 16 9.72 0.01 -9.23
C THR A 16 8.73 0.52 -8.18
N SER A 17 9.20 1.35 -7.24
CA SER A 17 8.33 1.93 -6.20
C SER A 17 7.20 2.79 -6.74
N GLU A 18 7.19 3.07 -8.06
CA GLU A 18 6.13 3.82 -8.75
C GLU A 18 4.78 3.09 -8.77
N GLN A 19 4.75 1.78 -8.51
CA GLN A 19 3.51 0.98 -8.59
C GLN A 19 3.28 0.10 -7.36
N GLY A 20 4.06 0.29 -6.28
CA GLY A 20 4.19 -0.70 -5.20
C GLY A 20 3.75 -0.17 -3.85
N CYS A 21 3.19 -1.05 -3.03
CA CYS A 21 2.92 -0.75 -1.63
C CYS A 21 4.17 -1.05 -0.80
N VAL A 22 4.36 -0.27 0.28
CA VAL A 22 5.43 -0.48 1.27
C VAL A 22 4.90 -1.02 2.61
N MET A 23 3.60 -0.89 2.84
CA MET A 23 2.92 -1.36 4.04
C MET A 23 1.48 -1.80 3.74
N ARG A 24 0.97 -2.78 4.49
CA ARG A 24 -0.40 -3.32 4.38
C ARG A 24 -0.83 -3.97 5.71
N ASP A 25 -2.13 -3.98 5.98
CA ASP A 25 -2.75 -4.58 7.18
C ASP A 25 -2.15 -4.07 8.50
N ILE A 26 -2.60 -4.64 9.62
CA ILE A 26 -2.15 -4.29 10.98
C ILE A 26 -1.54 -5.54 11.63
N CYS A 27 -0.32 -5.44 12.16
CA CYS A 27 0.34 -6.53 12.92
C CYS A 27 1.01 -6.08 14.21
N GLY A 28 0.96 -4.79 14.54
CA GLY A 28 1.52 -4.28 15.78
C GLY A 28 0.58 -3.30 16.48
N ALA A 29 0.85 -3.08 17.76
CA ALA A 29 0.26 -2.00 18.53
C ALA A 29 1.35 -1.37 19.40
N ASP A 30 1.32 -0.05 19.53
CA ASP A 30 2.16 0.73 20.42
C ASP A 30 1.25 1.70 21.19
N GLY A 31 0.89 1.31 22.42
CA GLY A 31 -0.22 1.89 23.15
C GLY A 31 -1.54 1.74 22.38
N GLU A 32 -2.23 2.86 22.16
CA GLU A 32 -3.49 2.93 21.40
C GLU A 32 -3.27 3.00 19.87
N LEU A 33 -2.02 3.13 19.41
CA LEU A 33 -1.71 3.24 17.99
C LEU A 33 -1.53 1.85 17.38
N ARG A 34 -2.24 1.59 16.28
CA ARG A 34 -2.11 0.35 15.50
C ARG A 34 -1.08 0.55 14.39
N GLN A 35 -0.10 -0.35 14.32
CA GLN A 35 1.02 -0.27 13.36
C GLN A 35 0.77 -1.13 12.13
N ASN A 36 1.04 -0.57 10.96
CA ASN A 36 0.91 -1.29 9.70
C ASN A 36 2.08 -2.27 9.51
N CYS A 37 1.83 -3.38 8.83
CA CYS A 37 2.90 -4.32 8.49
C CYS A 37 3.70 -3.82 7.31
N ARG A 38 5.01 -4.06 7.34
CA ARG A 38 5.85 -3.94 6.15
C ARG A 38 5.35 -4.91 5.08
N TYR A 39 5.10 -4.37 3.89
CA TYR A 39 4.58 -5.12 2.75
C TYR A 39 5.19 -4.54 1.49
N GLU A 40 6.06 -5.28 0.82
CA GLU A 40 6.70 -4.85 -0.42
C GLU A 40 6.10 -5.64 -1.58
N GLY A 41 4.95 -5.18 -2.07
CA GLY A 41 4.17 -5.94 -3.04
C GLY A 41 3.23 -5.10 -3.90
N ARG A 42 2.51 -5.79 -4.78
CA ARG A 42 1.55 -5.18 -5.72
C ARG A 42 0.33 -4.63 -4.97
N PRO A 43 -0.33 -3.57 -5.49
CA PRO A 43 -1.60 -3.10 -4.96
C PRO A 43 -2.62 -4.24 -4.96
N VAL A 44 -3.33 -4.38 -3.84
CA VAL A 44 -4.38 -5.39 -3.71
C VAL A 44 -5.73 -4.75 -4.05
N PRO A 45 -6.56 -5.39 -4.90
CA PRO A 45 -7.89 -4.89 -5.21
C PRO A 45 -8.73 -4.68 -3.94
N ILE A 46 -9.47 -3.59 -3.91
CA ILE A 46 -10.39 -3.28 -2.80
C ILE A 46 -11.55 -4.27 -2.85
N SER A 47 -11.93 -4.81 -1.68
CA SER A 47 -13.11 -5.67 -1.57
C SER A 47 -14.39 -4.85 -1.73
N LEU A 48 -15.38 -5.39 -2.44
CA LEU A 48 -16.68 -4.74 -2.68
C LEU A 48 -17.39 -4.33 -1.38
N ASN A 49 -17.15 -5.05 -0.27
CA ASN A 49 -17.80 -4.80 1.02
C ASN A 49 -17.34 -3.50 1.70
N VAL A 50 -16.15 -3.00 1.34
CA VAL A 50 -15.54 -1.79 1.93
C VAL A 50 -15.39 -0.66 0.91
N GLU A 51 -15.71 -0.91 -0.36
CA GLU A 51 -15.56 0.04 -1.45
C GLU A 51 -16.35 1.33 -1.21
N LYS A 52 -17.56 1.24 -0.66
CA LYS A 52 -18.38 2.42 -0.33
C LYS A 52 -17.68 3.33 0.68
N GLU A 53 -17.18 2.75 1.76
CA GLU A 53 -16.46 3.50 2.81
C GLU A 53 -15.21 4.18 2.23
N TYR A 54 -14.45 3.47 1.40
CA TYR A 54 -13.27 4.05 0.75
C TYR A 54 -13.63 5.16 -0.25
N LYS A 55 -14.75 5.06 -0.98
CA LYS A 55 -15.24 6.12 -1.87
C LYS A 55 -15.66 7.37 -1.11
N ASP A 56 -16.26 7.21 0.06
CA ASP A 56 -16.68 8.32 0.92
C ASP A 56 -15.47 9.03 1.55
N LEU A 57 -14.45 8.28 2.00
CA LEU A 57 -13.24 8.82 2.62
C LEU A 57 -12.25 9.40 1.62
N CYS A 58 -12.03 8.70 0.50
CA CYS A 58 -10.98 8.99 -0.47
C CYS A 58 -11.51 8.96 -1.92
N PRO A 59 -12.47 9.84 -2.28
CA PRO A 59 -13.11 9.82 -3.60
C PRO A 59 -12.13 10.00 -4.75
N GLN A 60 -11.00 10.68 -4.54
CA GLN A 60 -9.94 10.88 -5.53
C GLN A 60 -9.26 9.59 -5.98
N LEU A 61 -9.29 8.53 -5.17
CA LEU A 61 -8.71 7.22 -5.53
C LEU A 61 -9.60 6.45 -6.52
N PHE A 62 -10.85 6.86 -6.69
CA PHE A 62 -11.84 6.22 -7.56
C PHE A 62 -12.17 7.04 -8.80
N LYS A 63 -11.57 8.23 -8.94
CA LYS A 63 -11.68 9.05 -10.14
C LYS A 63 -10.55 8.68 -11.09
N GLY A 64 -10.87 7.82 -12.05
CA GLY A 64 -10.05 7.55 -13.24
C GLY A 64 -10.29 8.61 -14.29
#